data_AF-X1QR89-F1
#
_entry.id   AF-X1QR89-F1
#
_cell.length_a   1.000
_cell.length_b   1.000
_cell.length_c   1.000
_cell.angle_alpha   90.00
_cell.angle_beta   90.00
_cell.angle_gamma   90.00
#
_symmetry.space_group_name_H-M   'P 1'
#
loop_
_entity.id
_entity.type
_entity.pdbx_description
1 polymer ?
#
loop_
_entity_poly.entity_id
_entity_poly.type
_entity_poly.pdbx_seq_one_letter_code
_entity_poly.pdbx_strand_id
1 'polypeptide(L)'
;MARGFNMNSIYGAIRKVAIFIPAADIVMRTGWSTETKITNGLLWYFGWDRTTSSFNWSALWKGWGPAIGAQVVTRVIPAISKFIRSFF
;
A
#
# COMPACT_ATOMS: atom_id res chain seq x y z
N MET A 1 -5.33 31.84 12.94
CA MET A 1 -6.23 30.94 12.19
C MET A 1 -5.58 29.57 12.08
N ALA A 2 -5.93 28.63 12.96
CA ALA A 2 -5.47 27.26 12.84
C ALA A 2 -6.04 26.70 11.53
N ARG A 3 -5.18 26.45 10.53
CA ARG A 3 -5.57 25.77 9.29
C ARG A 3 -6.17 24.42 9.71
N GLY A 4 -7.48 24.28 9.60
CA GLY A 4 -8.17 23.05 9.95
C GLY A 4 -7.47 21.88 9.28
N PHE A 5 -7.06 20.90 10.08
CA PHE A 5 -6.40 19.68 9.62
C PHE A 5 -7.25 19.05 8.51
N ASN A 6 -6.82 19.20 7.26
CA ASN A 6 -7.58 18.70 6.13
C ASN A 6 -7.36 17.18 6.01
N MET A 7 -8.24 16.43 6.66
CA MET A 7 -8.20 14.97 6.70
C MET A 7 -8.16 14.36 5.28
N ASN A 8 -8.77 15.01 4.28
CA ASN A 8 -8.74 14.54 2.90
C ASN A 8 -7.33 14.65 2.29
N SER A 9 -6.55 15.67 2.66
CA SER A 9 -5.16 15.80 2.22
C SER A 9 -4.28 14.71 2.82
N ILE A 10 -4.52 14.34 4.09
CA ILE A 10 -3.80 13.25 4.78
C ILE A 10 -4.14 11.91 4.15
N TYR A 11 -5.44 11.62 3.94
CA TYR A 11 -5.85 10.39 3.26
C TYR A 11 -5.35 10.31 1.82
N GLY A 12 -5.29 11.45 1.11
CA GLY A 12 -4.68 11.54 -0.21
C GLY A 12 -3.19 11.20 -0.19
N ALA A 13 -2.44 11.73 0.78
CA ALA A 13 -1.03 11.44 0.96
C ALA A 13 -0.78 9.96 1.30
N ILE A 14 -1.54 9.41 2.24
CA ILE A 14 -1.45 7.99 2.63
C ILE A 14 -1.66 7.08 1.42
N ARG A 15 -2.68 7.35 0.57
CA ARG A 15 -2.93 6.55 -0.64
C ARG A 15 -1.77 6.61 -1.64
N LYS A 16 -1.15 7.78 -1.83
CA LYS A 16 -0.01 7.93 -2.74
C LYS A 16 1.23 7.24 -2.20
N VAL A 17 1.53 7.39 -0.91
CA VAL A 17 2.67 6.75 -0.25
C VAL A 17 2.49 5.23 -0.22
N ALA A 18 1.27 4.74 -0.07
CA ALA A 18 1.03 3.31 0.04
C ALA A 18 1.39 2.52 -1.22
N ILE A 19 1.40 3.15 -2.41
CA ILE A 19 1.87 2.54 -3.66
C ILE A 19 3.38 2.28 -3.60
N PHE A 20 4.15 3.10 -2.88
CA PHE A 20 5.60 2.95 -2.73
C PHE A 20 6.01 1.99 -1.60
N ILE A 21 5.07 1.52 -0.76
CA ILE A 21 5.35 0.59 0.34
C ILE A 21 6.09 -0.67 -0.12
N PRO A 22 5.69 -1.39 -1.18
CA PRO A 22 6.45 -2.56 -1.63
C PRO A 22 7.90 -2.22 -1.99
N ALA A 23 8.15 -1.06 -2.61
CA ALA A 23 9.52 -0.61 -2.89
C ALA A 23 10.29 -0.27 -1.60
N ALA A 24 9.64 0.40 -0.64
CA ALA A 24 10.25 0.73 0.65
C ALA A 24 10.61 -0.53 1.45
N ASP A 25 9.73 -1.53 1.54
CA ASP A 25 10.00 -2.80 2.24
C ASP A 25 11.18 -3.54 1.60
N ILE A 26 11.28 -3.55 0.27
CA ILE A 26 12.38 -4.19 -0.45
C ILE A 26 13.71 -3.48 -0.21
N VAL A 27 13.72 -2.15 -0.23
CA VAL A 27 14.94 -1.36 0.00
C VAL A 27 15.42 -1.57 1.43
N MET A 28 14.49 -1.60 2.40
CA MET A 28 14.78 -1.77 3.83
C MET A 28 15.23 -3.19 4.21
N ARG A 29 15.04 -4.20 3.36
CA ARG A 29 15.58 -5.55 3.62
C ARG A 29 17.10 -5.58 3.49
N THR A 30 17.74 -5.63 4.65
CA THR A 30 19.18 -5.86 4.80
C THR A 30 19.48 -7.35 4.65
N GLY A 31 20.41 -7.71 3.76
CA GLY A 31 20.79 -9.10 3.49
C GLY A 31 20.36 -9.64 2.11
N TRP A 32 19.60 -8.87 1.34
CA TRP A 32 19.31 -9.19 -0.06
C TRP A 32 20.31 -8.50 -0.99
N SER A 33 20.82 -9.23 -1.97
CA SER A 33 21.60 -8.65 -3.06
C SER A 33 20.72 -7.73 -3.91
N THR A 34 21.34 -6.83 -4.68
CA THR A 34 20.63 -5.92 -5.59
C THR A 34 19.74 -6.68 -6.57
N GLU A 35 20.21 -7.81 -7.11
CA GLU A 35 19.42 -8.66 -7.99
C GLU A 35 18.20 -9.27 -7.29
N THR A 36 18.37 -9.77 -6.05
CA THR A 36 17.24 -10.30 -5.27
C THR A 36 16.21 -9.21 -4.99
N LYS A 37 16.65 -7.97 -4.73
CA LYS A 37 15.74 -6.83 -4.53
C LYS A 37 14.93 -6.51 -5.79
N ILE A 38 15.56 -6.51 -6.97
CA ILE A 38 14.88 -6.24 -8.24
C ILE A 38 13.89 -7.37 -8.57
N THR A 39 14.31 -8.63 -8.43
CA THR A 39 13.46 -9.80 -8.72
C THR A 39 12.25 -9.85 -7.80
N ASN A 40 12.45 -9.67 -6.49
CA ASN A 40 11.33 -9.59 -5.54
C ASN A 40 10.46 -8.35 -5.76
N GLY A 41 11.05 -7.24 -6.22
CA GLY A 41 10.31 -6.04 -6.62
C GLY A 41 9.36 -6.28 -7.77
N LEU A 42 9.84 -6.91 -8.84
CA LEU A 42 8.99 -7.28 -9.97
C LEU A 42 7.91 -8.28 -9.54
N LEU A 43 8.26 -9.26 -8.71
CA LEU A 43 7.30 -10.23 -8.18
C LEU A 43 6.21 -9.56 -7.33
N TRP A 44 6.55 -8.59 -6.48
CA TRP A 44 5.56 -7.95 -5.59
C TRP A 44 4.73 -6.88 -6.31
N TYR A 45 5.29 -6.22 -7.32
CA TYR A 45 4.54 -5.24 -8.13
C TYR A 45 3.66 -5.89 -9.18
N PHE A 46 4.19 -6.89 -9.90
CA PHE A 46 3.55 -7.48 -11.08
C PHE A 46 3.10 -8.92 -10.89
N GLY A 47 3.44 -9.57 -9.77
CA GLY A 47 3.06 -10.97 -9.53
C GLY A 47 3.85 -11.97 -10.34
N TRP A 48 4.83 -11.52 -11.14
CA TRP A 48 5.60 -12.41 -12.01
C TRP A 48 6.86 -12.92 -11.32
N ASP A 49 6.95 -14.23 -11.11
CA ASP A 49 8.15 -14.88 -10.60
C ASP A 49 9.06 -15.26 -11.76
N ARG A 50 10.21 -14.60 -11.86
CA ARG A 50 11.24 -14.92 -12.86
C ARG A 50 11.90 -16.27 -12.64
N THR A 51 11.90 -16.79 -11.41
CA THR A 51 12.57 -18.03 -11.03
C THR A 51 11.77 -19.25 -11.50
N THR A 52 10.45 -19.20 -11.29
CA THR A 52 9.53 -20.26 -11.71
C THR A 52 8.83 -19.96 -13.04
N SER A 53 9.06 -18.79 -13.63
CA SER A 53 8.37 -18.29 -14.83
C SER A 53 6.84 -18.41 -14.71
N SER A 54 6.33 -18.15 -13.52
CA SER A 54 4.92 -18.34 -13.18
C SER A 54 4.34 -17.09 -12.52
N PHE A 55 3.02 -16.94 -12.66
CA PHE A 55 2.30 -15.87 -12.00
C PHE A 55 1.92 -16.28 -10.57
N ASN A 56 2.37 -15.51 -9.59
CA ASN A 56 2.10 -15.71 -8.18
C ASN A 56 1.21 -14.58 -7.63
N TRP A 57 -0.10 -14.86 -7.60
CA TRP A 57 -1.11 -13.95 -7.04
C TRP A 57 -0.87 -13.62 -5.57
N SER A 58 -0.36 -14.57 -4.78
CA SER A 58 -0.10 -14.38 -3.36
C SER A 58 0.99 -13.32 -3.12
N ALA A 59 2.06 -13.36 -3.94
CA ALA A 59 3.14 -12.38 -3.84
C ALA A 59 2.71 -10.97 -4.29
N LEU A 60 1.88 -10.87 -5.33
CA LEU A 60 1.27 -9.61 -5.74
C LEU A 60 0.40 -9.03 -4.61
N TRP A 61 -0.37 -9.88 -3.94
CA TRP A 61 -1.18 -9.45 -2.80
C TRP A 61 -0.33 -9.01 -1.62
N LYS A 62 0.83 -9.63 -1.39
CA LYS A 62 1.76 -9.22 -0.35
C LYS A 62 2.32 -7.81 -0.61
N GLY A 63 2.58 -7.45 -1.87
CA GLY A 63 3.05 -6.12 -2.26
C GLY A 63 1.97 -5.05 -2.17
N TRP A 64 0.77 -5.33 -2.68
CA TRP A 64 -0.35 -4.37 -2.75
C TRP A 64 -1.26 -4.36 -1.52
N GLY A 65 -1.17 -5.37 -0.65
CA GLY A 65 -1.96 -5.52 0.57
C GLY A 65 -1.99 -4.27 1.43
N PRO A 66 -0.83 -3.65 1.74
CA PRO A 66 -0.78 -2.39 2.48
C PRO A 66 -1.48 -1.24 1.76
N ALA A 67 -1.35 -1.13 0.43
CA ALA A 67 -2.01 -0.10 -0.36
C ALA A 67 -3.53 -0.26 -0.37
N ILE A 68 -4.03 -1.48 -0.53
CA ILE A 68 -5.46 -1.74 -0.55
C ILE A 68 -6.05 -1.62 0.87
N GLY A 69 -5.36 -2.09 1.90
CA GLY A 69 -5.73 -1.86 3.30
C GLY A 69 -5.84 -0.37 3.62
N ALA A 70 -4.84 0.43 3.20
CA ALA A 70 -4.89 1.87 3.35
C ALA A 70 -6.06 2.51 2.58
N GLN A 71 -6.36 2.07 1.36
CA GLN A 71 -7.52 2.56 0.62
C GLN A 71 -8.85 2.22 1.32
N VAL A 72 -8.99 1.00 1.84
CA VAL A 72 -10.17 0.56 2.59
C VAL A 72 -10.33 1.42 3.84
N VAL A 73 -9.31 1.53 4.68
CA VAL A 73 -9.35 2.31 5.92
C VAL A 73 -9.68 3.78 5.64
N THR A 74 -9.06 4.38 4.62
CA THR A 74 -9.33 5.78 4.25
C THR A 74 -10.68 6.02 3.57
N ARG A 75 -11.42 4.97 3.17
CA ARG A 75 -12.79 5.09 2.63
C ARG A 75 -13.86 4.72 3.65
N VAL A 76 -13.61 3.68 4.45
CA VAL A 76 -14.55 3.14 5.44
C VAL A 76 -14.65 4.05 6.66
N ILE A 77 -13.52 4.53 7.21
CA ILE A 77 -13.54 5.40 8.39
C ILE A 77 -14.37 6.67 8.15
N PRO A 78 -14.17 7.45 7.06
CA PRO A 78 -14.98 8.63 6.80
C PRO A 78 -16.47 8.33 6.59
N ALA A 79 -16.80 7.18 5.99
CA ALA A 79 -18.18 6.77 5.77
C ALA A 79 -18.87 6.44 7.10
N ILE A 80 -18.21 5.69 7.99
CA ILE A 80 -18.73 5.39 9.33
C ILE A 80 -18.85 6.67 10.16
N SER A 81 -17.84 7.54 10.16
CA SER A 81 -17.91 8.80 10.90
C SER A 81 -19.03 9.73 10.41
N LYS A 82 -19.31 9.75 9.10
CA LYS A 82 -20.46 10.48 8.54
C LYS A 82 -21.79 9.84 8.94
N PHE A 83 -21.88 8.51 8.91
CA PHE A 83 -23.07 7.78 9.32
C PHE A 83 -23.42 8.04 10.79
N ILE A 84 -22.43 7.94 11.69
CA ILE A 84 -22.60 8.22 13.13
C ILE A 84 -23.04 9.67 13.35
N ARG A 85 -22.45 10.66 12.67
CA ARG A 85 -22.87 12.08 12.74
C ARG A 85 -24.22 12.39 12.09
N SER A 86 -24.72 11.51 11.24
CA SER A 86 -26.04 11.68 10.63
C SER A 86 -27.14 11.02 11.46
N PHE A 87 -26.76 10.10 12.35
CA PHE A 87 -27.67 9.34 13.21
C PHE A 87 -27.77 9.91 14.63
N PHE A 88 -26.72 10.61 15.09
CA PHE A 88 -26.66 11.40 16.33
C PHE A 88 -26.50 12.87 16.01
#